data_AF-A0A3D2B0G4-F1
#
_entry.id   AF-A0A3D2B0G4-F1
#
_cell.length_a   1.000
_cell.length_b   1.000
_cell.length_c   1.000
_cell.angle_alpha   90.00
_cell.angle_beta   90.00
_cell.angle_gamma   90.00
#
_symmetry.space_group_name_H-M   'P 1'
#
loop_
_entity.id
_entity.type
_entity.pdbx_description
1 polymer ?
#
loop_
_entity_poly.entity_id
_entity_poly.type
_entity_poly.pdbx_seq_one_letter_code
_entity_poly.pdbx_strand_id
1 'polypeptide(L)'
;MTFRTKPVKLNSDLGHIQAMSAPAQVTLAVSPRTRIDVVDVRARAASAHGDLLEHFPRALYYSFHTTAGYLDQGLAKRLNRKRDGVAPYLSFFQALFPEGGGYQHDELHLREELSEAQRRVEPRNADSHLAFISA
;
A
#
# COMPACT_ATOMS: atom_id res chain seq x y z
N MET A 1 -6.42 18.76 3.37
CA MET A 1 -7.81 18.71 3.89
C MET A 1 -7.73 18.12 5.29
N THR A 2 -7.87 18.94 6.34
CA THR A 2 -7.58 18.54 7.73
C THR A 2 -8.90 18.25 8.43
N PHE A 3 -9.18 16.99 8.75
CA PHE A 3 -10.37 16.63 9.52
C PHE A 3 -10.04 16.65 11.01
N ARG A 4 -10.61 17.62 11.74
CA ARG A 4 -10.63 17.63 13.20
C ARG A 4 -11.73 16.67 13.67
N THR A 5 -11.36 15.57 14.31
CA THR A 5 -12.30 14.75 15.06
C THR A 5 -12.59 15.40 16.42
N LYS A 6 -13.88 15.56 16.75
CA LYS A 6 -14.31 16.04 18.07
C LYS A 6 -14.13 14.92 19.11
N PRO A 7 -13.81 15.23 20.38
CA PRO A 7 -13.79 14.23 21.43
C PRO A 7 -15.21 13.77 21.72
N VAL A 8 -15.44 12.45 21.66
CA VAL A 8 -16.71 11.82 22.04
C VAL A 8 -16.72 11.65 23.56
N LYS A 9 -17.70 12.25 24.25
CA LYS A 9 -17.99 11.92 25.65
C LYS A 9 -18.81 10.63 25.71
N LEU A 10 -18.31 9.64 26.43
CA LEU A 10 -19.05 8.42 26.75
C LEU A 10 -19.98 8.72 27.93
N ASN A 11 -21.29 8.72 27.69
CA ASN A 11 -22.27 8.66 28.77
C ASN A 11 -22.41 7.21 29.21
N SER A 12 -22.07 6.95 30.47
CA SER A 12 -22.43 5.74 31.20
C SER A 12 -23.91 5.84 31.57
N ASP A 13 -24.75 5.03 30.92
CA ASP A 13 -25.95 4.39 31.50
C ASP A 13 -26.82 3.87 30.36
N LEU A 14 -26.74 2.55 30.11
CA LEU A 14 -27.77 1.64 29.57
C LEU A 14 -27.08 0.37 29.03
N GLY A 15 -27.64 -0.78 29.39
CA GLY A 15 -27.06 -2.12 29.26
C GLY A 15 -26.47 -2.48 27.89
N HIS A 16 -25.47 -3.36 27.97
CA HIS A 16 -24.67 -3.98 26.90
C HIS A 16 -25.27 -3.98 25.49
N ILE A 17 -25.15 -2.84 24.80
CA ILE A 17 -24.94 -2.80 23.36
C ILE A 17 -23.53 -2.25 23.22
N GLN A 18 -22.56 -3.13 22.95
CA GLN A 18 -21.20 -2.74 22.63
C GLN A 18 -21.28 -1.89 21.36
N ALA A 19 -21.27 -0.57 21.54
CA ALA A 19 -21.12 0.36 20.43
C ALA A 19 -19.87 -0.10 19.66
N MET A 20 -20.07 -0.55 18.43
CA MET A 20 -18.97 -0.89 17.53
C MET A 20 -18.02 0.31 17.54
N SER A 21 -16.79 0.12 18.01
CA SER A 21 -15.77 1.16 17.96
C SER A 21 -15.77 1.75 16.55
N ALA A 22 -15.91 3.07 16.43
CA ALA A 22 -15.84 3.72 15.14
C ALA A 22 -14.55 3.25 14.41
N PRO A 23 -14.59 3.05 13.07
CA PRO A 23 -13.40 2.64 12.34
C PRO A 23 -12.24 3.60 12.62
N ALA A 24 -11.08 3.05 13.00
CA ALA A 24 -9.86 3.82 13.11
C ALA A 24 -9.19 3.95 11.73
N GLN A 25 -8.64 5.12 11.44
CA GLN A 25 -7.86 5.36 10.23
C GLN A 25 -6.46 5.82 10.64
N VAL A 26 -5.45 5.20 10.05
CA VAL A 26 -4.05 5.62 10.18
C VAL A 26 -3.42 5.76 8.81
N THR A 27 -2.53 6.74 8.69
CA THR A 27 -1.67 6.88 7.51
C THR A 27 -0.29 6.35 7.86
N LEU A 28 0.28 5.53 6.97
CA LEU A 28 1.59 4.95 7.14
C LEU A 28 2.52 5.48 6.06
N ALA A 29 3.56 6.22 6.46
CA ALA A 29 4.64 6.57 5.56
C ALA A 29 5.57 5.35 5.40
N VAL A 30 5.72 4.92 4.15
CA VAL A 30 6.61 3.82 3.74
C VAL A 30 7.62 4.36 2.75
N SER A 31 8.90 4.13 3.02
CA SER A 31 10.00 4.51 2.13
C SER A 31 10.67 3.23 1.63
N PRO A 32 10.49 2.84 0.36
CA PRO A 32 11.13 1.66 -0.19
C PRO A 32 12.65 1.86 -0.22
N ARG A 33 13.41 0.81 0.10
CA ARG A 33 14.89 0.84 0.09
C ARG A 33 15.48 0.46 -1.27
N THR A 34 14.69 -0.25 -2.06
CA THR A 34 15.01 -0.75 -3.40
C THR A 34 13.83 -0.50 -4.32
N ARG A 35 14.05 -0.55 -5.64
CA ARG A 35 12.99 -0.33 -6.64
C ARG A 35 11.77 -1.23 -6.42
N ILE A 36 12.03 -2.49 -6.06
CA ILE A 36 11.04 -3.43 -5.54
C ILE A 36 11.43 -3.77 -4.11
N ASP A 37 10.56 -3.47 -3.16
CA ASP A 37 10.76 -3.74 -1.73
C ASP A 37 9.47 -4.34 -1.16
N VAL A 38 9.61 -5.21 -0.17
CA VAL A 38 8.50 -5.84 0.53
C VAL A 38 8.53 -5.37 1.96
N VAL A 39 7.47 -4.68 2.37
CA VAL A 39 7.38 -4.09 3.70
C VAL A 39 6.30 -4.81 4.50
N ASP A 40 6.64 -5.25 5.71
CA ASP A 40 5.65 -5.67 6.69
C ASP A 40 4.93 -4.44 7.24
N VAL A 41 3.79 -4.14 6.64
CA VAL A 41 2.96 -2.99 6.98
C VAL A 41 2.33 -3.09 8.37
N ARG A 42 2.14 -4.31 8.91
CA ARG A 42 1.62 -4.48 10.28
C ARG A 42 2.70 -4.19 11.30
N ALA A 43 3.90 -4.71 11.10
CA ALA A 43 5.05 -4.38 11.95
C ALA A 43 5.36 -2.88 11.92
N ARG A 44 5.31 -2.27 10.72
CA ARG A 44 5.52 -0.83 10.55
C ARG A 44 4.42 0.00 11.22
N ALA A 45 3.16 -0.42 11.12
CA ALA A 45 2.05 0.23 11.82
C ALA A 45 2.18 0.10 13.34
N ALA A 46 2.57 -1.08 13.84
CA ALA A 46 2.81 -1.29 15.27
C ALA A 46 3.92 -0.38 15.81
N SER A 47 5.01 -0.24 15.05
CA SER A 47 6.10 0.68 15.38
C SER A 47 5.68 2.16 15.39
N ALA A 48 4.71 2.55 14.55
CA ALA A 48 4.29 3.95 14.41
C ALA A 48 3.11 4.33 15.31
N HIS A 49 2.20 3.38 15.57
CA HIS A 49 0.88 3.63 16.17
C HIS A 49 0.54 2.67 17.33
N GLY A 50 1.51 1.86 17.78
CA GLY A 50 1.31 0.90 18.88
C GLY A 50 0.41 -0.27 18.51
N ASP A 51 -0.30 -0.81 19.50
CA ASP A 51 -1.19 -1.97 19.38
C ASP A 51 -2.57 -1.65 18.75
N LEU A 52 -2.71 -0.47 18.12
CA LEU A 52 -3.98 -0.01 17.55
C LEU A 52 -4.64 -1.06 16.65
N LEU A 53 -3.86 -1.68 15.74
CA LEU A 53 -4.40 -2.67 14.80
C LEU A 53 -4.82 -3.99 15.47
N GLU A 54 -4.39 -4.27 16.70
CA GLU A 54 -4.78 -5.49 17.45
C GLU A 54 -6.22 -5.40 17.96
N HIS A 55 -6.73 -4.19 18.15
CA HIS A 55 -8.10 -3.91 18.59
C HIS A 55 -9.14 -4.10 17.47
N PHE A 56 -8.70 -4.21 16.21
CA PHE A 56 -9.59 -4.33 15.05
C PHE A 56 -9.36 -5.66 14.32
N PRO A 57 -10.33 -6.60 14.36
CA PRO A 57 -10.16 -7.92 13.72
C PRO A 57 -10.15 -7.86 12.19
N ARG A 58 -10.55 -6.71 11.60
CA ARG A 58 -10.60 -6.47 10.16
C ARG A 58 -9.94 -5.14 9.85
N ALA A 59 -9.11 -5.13 8.83
CA ALA A 59 -8.45 -3.93 8.33
C ALA A 59 -8.59 -3.87 6.80
N LEU A 60 -8.84 -2.66 6.29
CA LEU A 60 -8.74 -2.34 4.88
C LEU A 60 -7.41 -1.64 4.65
N TYR A 61 -6.61 -2.16 3.73
CA TYR A 61 -5.39 -1.52 3.27
C TYR A 61 -5.63 -0.97 1.89
N TYR A 62 -5.17 0.25 1.64
CA TYR A 62 -5.22 0.86 0.32
C TYR A 62 -3.98 1.72 0.09
N SER A 63 -3.54 1.78 -1.15
CA SER A 63 -2.40 2.58 -1.57
C SER A 63 -2.90 3.87 -2.23
N PHE A 64 -2.20 4.97 -2.00
CA PHE A 64 -2.39 6.21 -2.77
C PHE A 64 -1.54 6.22 -4.05
N HIS A 65 -0.78 5.15 -4.31
CA HIS A 65 0.11 5.02 -5.45
C HIS A 65 -0.38 3.93 -6.40
N THR A 66 -0.20 4.16 -7.69
CA THR A 66 -0.54 3.20 -8.76
C THR A 66 0.61 2.27 -9.12
N THR A 67 1.76 2.40 -8.45
CA THR A 67 2.98 1.58 -8.61
C THR A 67 3.39 0.87 -7.33
N ALA A 68 2.51 0.85 -6.33
CA ALA A 68 2.70 0.11 -5.09
C ALA A 68 1.32 -0.29 -4.57
N GLY A 69 1.23 -1.50 -4.00
CA GLY A 69 -0.04 -2.04 -3.53
C GLY A 69 0.15 -3.02 -2.38
N TYR A 70 -0.95 -3.66 -2.00
CA TYR A 70 -0.97 -4.68 -0.97
C TYR A 70 -1.30 -6.01 -1.63
N LEU A 71 -0.66 -7.10 -1.19
CA LEU A 71 -1.14 -8.41 -1.59
C LEU A 71 -2.47 -8.72 -0.87
N ASP A 72 -3.36 -9.41 -1.56
CA ASP A 72 -4.52 -10.04 -0.91
C ASP A 72 -4.06 -10.81 0.35
N GLN A 73 -4.79 -10.65 1.45
CA GLN A 73 -4.38 -11.19 2.75
C GLN A 73 -4.27 -12.73 2.73
N GLY A 74 -5.16 -13.39 1.98
CA GLY A 74 -5.13 -14.84 1.80
C GLY A 74 -3.93 -15.29 0.97
N LEU A 75 -3.60 -14.57 -0.11
CA LEU A 75 -2.40 -14.79 -0.90
C LEU A 75 -1.12 -14.55 -0.08
N ALA A 76 -0.99 -13.41 0.59
CA ALA A 76 0.14 -13.08 1.45
C ALA A 76 0.38 -14.15 2.51
N LYS A 77 -0.68 -14.60 3.19
CA LYS A 77 -0.61 -15.68 4.19
C LYS A 77 -0.12 -17.00 3.60
N ARG A 78 -0.51 -17.34 2.37
CA ARG A 78 -0.04 -18.56 1.69
C ARG A 78 1.41 -18.45 1.24
N LEU A 79 1.81 -17.31 0.70
CA LEU A 79 3.18 -17.05 0.24
C LEU A 79 4.16 -17.04 1.41
N ASN A 80 3.83 -16.39 2.52
CA ASN A 80 4.68 -16.33 3.72
C ASN A 80 4.87 -17.68 4.44
N ARG A 81 4.09 -18.71 4.09
CA ARG A 81 4.31 -20.09 4.58
C ARG A 81 5.38 -20.84 3.78
N LYS A 82 5.73 -20.36 2.58
CA LYS A 82 6.77 -20.96 1.75
C LYS A 82 8.14 -20.42 2.17
N ARG A 83 9.19 -21.23 1.96
CA ARG A 83 10.58 -20.90 2.30
C ARG A 83 11.02 -19.54 1.75
N ASP A 84 10.62 -19.23 0.52
CA ASP A 84 11.05 -18.02 -0.19
C ASP A 84 10.04 -16.86 -0.10
N GLY A 85 8.96 -17.04 0.69
CA GLY A 85 7.96 -16.01 0.94
C GLY A 85 7.29 -15.50 -0.34
N VAL A 86 7.23 -14.17 -0.45
CA VAL A 86 6.64 -13.46 -1.60
C VAL A 86 7.60 -13.28 -2.78
N ALA A 87 8.90 -13.57 -2.60
CA ALA A 87 9.90 -13.25 -3.62
C ALA A 87 9.63 -13.93 -4.98
N PRO A 88 9.33 -15.25 -5.06
CA PRO A 88 9.04 -15.89 -6.34
C PRO A 88 7.80 -15.32 -7.05
N TYR A 89 6.81 -14.87 -6.28
CA TYR A 89 5.63 -14.21 -6.83
C TYR A 89 6.00 -12.89 -7.51
N LEU A 90 6.83 -12.08 -6.86
CA LEU A 90 7.31 -10.82 -7.46
C LEU A 90 8.21 -11.05 -8.67
N SER A 91 9.10 -12.05 -8.62
CA SER A 91 9.97 -12.39 -9.75
C SER A 91 9.19 -12.82 -11.00
N PHE A 92 8.04 -13.47 -10.82
CA PHE A 92 7.15 -13.78 -11.96
C PHE A 92 6.66 -12.52 -12.67
N PHE A 93 6.19 -11.51 -11.93
CA PHE A 93 5.74 -10.25 -12.52
C PHE A 93 6.90 -9.45 -13.13
N GLN A 94 8.09 -9.48 -12.53
CA GLN A 94 9.27 -8.87 -13.13
C GLN A 94 9.66 -9.53 -14.46
N ALA A 95 9.48 -10.84 -14.59
CA ALA A 95 9.75 -11.54 -15.84
C ALA A 95 8.69 -11.24 -16.92
N LEU A 96 7.43 -11.10 -16.51
CA LEU A 96 6.32 -10.79 -17.43
C LEU A 96 6.32 -9.32 -17.87
N PHE A 97 6.66 -8.42 -16.94
CA PHE A 97 6.74 -6.98 -17.14
C PHE A 97 8.16 -6.49 -16.78
N PRO A 98 9.16 -6.74 -17.64
CA PRO A 98 10.54 -6.36 -17.36
C PRO A 98 10.71 -4.84 -17.35
N GLU A 99 11.57 -4.34 -16.46
CA GLU A 99 11.98 -2.94 -16.45
C GLU A 99 12.54 -2.54 -17.83
N GLY A 100 12.06 -1.41 -18.35
CA GLY A 100 12.49 -0.94 -19.67
C GLY A 100 12.02 -1.80 -20.84
N GLY A 101 10.95 -2.58 -20.69
CA GLY A 101 10.37 -3.45 -21.72
C GLY A 101 9.79 -2.75 -22.97
N GLY A 102 10.19 -1.50 -23.26
CA GLY A 102 9.76 -0.74 -24.43
C GLY A 102 8.34 -0.17 -24.32
N TYR A 103 7.90 0.17 -23.11
CA TYR A 103 6.54 0.66 -22.87
C TYR A 103 6.36 2.11 -23.35
N GLN A 104 5.23 2.38 -24.00
CA GLN A 104 4.89 3.73 -24.44
C GLN A 104 4.74 4.71 -23.25
N HIS A 105 4.34 4.24 -22.07
CA HIS A 105 4.29 5.07 -20.85
C HIS A 105 5.66 5.66 -20.48
N ASP A 106 6.76 4.97 -20.80
CA ASP A 106 8.12 5.45 -20.52
C ASP A 106 8.64 6.42 -21.60
N GLU A 107 7.92 6.59 -22.71
CA GLU A 107 8.20 7.59 -23.74
C GLU A 107 7.72 8.97 -23.27
N LEU A 108 8.47 9.54 -22.31
CA LEU A 108 8.08 10.77 -21.60
C LEU A 108 7.83 11.96 -22.53
N HIS A 109 8.36 11.96 -23.75
CA HIS A 109 8.11 13.00 -24.75
C HIS A 109 6.69 12.95 -25.36
N LEU A 110 5.96 11.83 -25.19
CA LEU A 110 4.57 11.66 -25.61
C LEU A 110 3.55 12.03 -24.50
N ARG A 111 3.99 12.22 -23.26
CA ARG A 111 3.11 12.46 -22.09
C ARG A 111 2.69 13.92 -21.93
N GLU A 112 1.65 14.32 -22.65
CA GLU A 112 1.13 15.71 -22.71
C GLU A 112 0.72 16.30 -21.34
N GLU A 113 0.36 15.47 -20.37
CA GLU A 113 0.02 15.88 -19.01
C GLU A 113 1.22 16.35 -18.18
N LEU A 114 2.45 16.10 -18.65
CA LEU A 114 3.68 16.52 -17.98
C LEU A 114 4.27 17.78 -18.63
N SER A 115 4.59 18.77 -17.80
CA SER A 115 5.47 19.87 -18.19
C SER A 115 6.90 19.38 -18.48
N GLU A 116 7.70 20.18 -19.20
CA GLU A 116 9.10 19.82 -19.45
C GLU A 116 9.91 19.60 -18.17
N ALA A 117 9.66 20.41 -17.14
CA ALA A 117 10.33 20.25 -15.85
C ALA A 117 9.98 18.91 -15.20
N GLN A 118 8.71 18.49 -15.26
CA GLN A 118 8.27 17.19 -14.77
C GLN A 118 8.88 16.05 -15.58
N ARG A 119 8.90 16.13 -16.91
CA ARG A 119 9.50 15.11 -17.79
C ARG A 119 10.98 14.84 -17.49
N ARG A 120 11.72 15.82 -16.98
CA ARG A 120 13.14 15.65 -16.59
C ARG A 120 13.33 14.79 -15.35
N VAL A 121 12.33 14.69 -14.48
CA VAL A 121 12.41 13.98 -13.19
C VAL A 121 11.44 12.80 -13.08
N GLU A 122 10.51 12.67 -14.02
CA GLU A 122 9.53 11.59 -14.04
C GLU A 122 10.24 10.22 -14.19
N PRO A 123 9.97 9.26 -13.30
CA PRO A 123 10.55 7.93 -13.41
C PRO A 123 9.95 7.16 -14.59
N ARG A 124 10.77 6.32 -15.22
CA ARG A 124 10.33 5.31 -16.18
C ARG A 124 9.91 4.05 -15.41
N ASN A 125 8.62 3.91 -15.19
CA ASN A 125 8.05 2.96 -14.24
C ASN A 125 6.80 2.26 -14.76
N ALA A 126 6.63 2.19 -16.09
CA ALA A 126 5.51 1.50 -16.72
C ALA A 126 5.37 0.04 -16.24
N ASP A 127 6.49 -0.66 -16.11
CA ASP A 127 6.55 -2.01 -15.56
C ASP A 127 5.96 -2.11 -14.15
N SER A 128 6.25 -1.13 -13.28
CA SER A 128 5.71 -1.09 -11.92
C SER A 128 4.21 -0.85 -11.92
N HIS A 129 3.69 -0.02 -12.82
CA HIS A 129 2.25 0.11 -12.98
C HIS A 129 1.63 -1.25 -13.32
N LEU A 130 2.18 -1.99 -14.27
CA LEU A 130 1.65 -3.30 -14.68
C LEU A 130 1.80 -4.37 -13.58
N ALA A 131 2.91 -4.36 -12.84
CA ALA A 131 3.15 -5.28 -11.75
C ALA A 131 2.15 -5.08 -10.59
N PHE A 132 1.75 -3.83 -10.32
CA PHE A 132 0.95 -3.49 -9.14
C PHE A 132 -0.49 -3.04 -9.45
N ILE A 133 -0.91 -2.92 -10.70
CA ILE A 133 -2.32 -2.60 -11.07
C ILE A 133 -3.30 -3.72 -10.69
N SER A 134 -2.79 -4.94 -10.47
CA SER A 134 -3.57 -6.10 -10.03
C SER A 134 -3.53 -6.35 -8.52
N ALA A 135 -2.83 -5.50 -7.77
CA ALA A 135 -2.67 -5.60 -6.32
C ALA A 135 -3.81 -4.92 -5.56
#